data_AF-A0A383DK99-F1
#
_entry.id   AF-A0A383DK99-F1
#
_cell.length_a   1.000
_cell.length_b   1.000
_cell.length_c   1.000
_cell.angle_alpha   90.00
_cell.angle_beta   90.00
_cell.angle_gamma   90.00
#
_symmetry.space_group_name_H-M   'P 1'
#
loop_
_entity.id
_entity.type
_entity.pdbx_description
1 polymer ?
#
loop_
_entity_poly.entity_id
_entity_poly.type
_entity_poly.pdbx_seq_one_letter_code
_entity_poly.pdbx_strand_id
1 'polypeptide(L)'
;ALIHSKYGIKEINVIRTDGFSGDKIRVEDKIDVGDITNSDYQFNLIEDYLNRNYIVDDELLVRIKEINDDLNVILPDEEIQRNVSWKLKKFEFDNMFSYGKDNVVNFTKLNGIVGLFAPNASGKSSLLDALSFCLYDTSSRAFKAANILNNKKGSFKCKVNFEIDGLDYYIERTAKKNFRSGHVKVDVEFWMIDEGGDKISLNGDQRRTTNANIRRVVGTFEDFVLTSLSLQTNN
;
A
#
# COMPACT_ATOMS: atom_id res chain seq x y z
N ALA A 1 -2.81 -14.02 -52.52
CA ALA A 1 -2.74 -14.53 -51.13
C ALA A 1 -1.99 -15.87 -51.06
N LEU A 2 -0.73 -15.94 -51.49
CA LEU A 2 0.05 -17.20 -51.54
C LEU A 2 1.48 -17.07 -50.98
N ILE A 3 1.84 -15.90 -50.43
CA ILE A 3 3.17 -15.63 -49.86
C ILE A 3 3.12 -15.68 -48.32
N HIS A 4 2.03 -15.24 -47.68
CA HIS A 4 1.88 -15.23 -46.22
C HIS A 4 1.88 -16.64 -45.58
N SER A 5 1.32 -17.66 -46.24
CA SER A 5 1.21 -19.00 -45.62
C SER A 5 2.45 -19.88 -45.79
N LYS A 6 3.38 -19.51 -46.69
CA LYS A 6 4.54 -20.36 -47.03
C LYS A 6 5.84 -19.96 -46.31
N TYR A 7 5.93 -18.71 -45.84
CA TYR A 7 7.16 -18.12 -45.29
C TYR A 7 7.01 -17.55 -43.88
N GLY A 8 6.07 -18.04 -43.07
CA GLY A 8 6.02 -17.78 -41.62
C GLY A 8 6.46 -16.37 -41.19
N ILE A 9 5.98 -15.33 -41.88
CA ILE A 9 6.48 -13.97 -41.67
C ILE A 9 5.91 -13.52 -40.34
N LYS A 10 6.74 -13.53 -39.30
CA LYS A 10 6.43 -12.85 -38.04
C LYS A 10 6.57 -11.36 -38.31
N GLU A 11 5.47 -10.62 -38.22
CA GLU A 11 5.54 -9.18 -38.02
C GLU A 11 6.19 -8.94 -36.66
N ILE A 12 7.43 -8.45 -36.67
CA ILE A 12 8.15 -8.05 -35.49
C ILE A 12 8.10 -6.54 -35.46
N ASN A 13 7.23 -5.97 -34.63
CA ASN A 13 7.33 -4.58 -34.24
C ASN A 13 8.35 -4.50 -33.10
N VAL A 14 9.53 -3.96 -33.40
CA VAL A 14 10.56 -3.69 -32.38
C VAL A 14 10.31 -2.28 -31.85
N ILE A 15 9.63 -2.19 -30.71
CA ILE A 15 9.57 -0.95 -29.94
C ILE A 15 10.79 -0.96 -29.02
N ARG A 16 11.80 -0.13 -29.32
CA ARG A 16 12.91 0.10 -28.40
C ARG A 16 12.40 0.92 -27.22
N THR A 17 12.30 0.29 -26.06
CA THR A 17 12.13 0.95 -24.76
C THR A 17 13.49 1.42 -24.26
N ASP A 18 14.05 2.42 -24.92
CA ASP A 18 15.19 3.17 -24.38
C ASP A 18 14.62 4.12 -23.32
N GLY A 19 14.78 3.78 -22.04
CA GLY A 19 14.45 4.68 -20.93
C GLY A 19 15.34 5.93 -20.97
N PHE A 20 14.81 7.07 -20.55
CA PHE A 20 15.50 8.36 -20.49
C PHE A 20 16.57 8.46 -19.39
N SER A 21 17.15 7.33 -18.98
CA SER A 21 18.20 7.28 -17.97
C SER A 21 19.55 7.25 -18.69
N GLY A 22 20.29 8.36 -18.58
CA GLY A 22 21.65 8.51 -19.11
C GLY A 22 22.69 7.55 -18.51
N ASP A 23 22.31 6.63 -17.63
CA ASP A 23 23.20 5.63 -17.05
C ASP A 23 22.93 4.24 -17.62
N LYS A 24 23.86 3.80 -18.48
CA LYS A 24 23.98 2.42 -18.93
C LYS A 24 24.40 1.53 -17.76
N ILE A 25 23.45 1.10 -16.93
CA ILE A 25 23.67 -0.04 -16.05
C ILE A 25 22.59 -1.07 -16.36
N ARG A 26 23.02 -2.17 -16.97
CA ARG A 26 22.24 -3.40 -17.11
C ARG A 26 21.93 -3.92 -15.70
N VAL A 27 20.79 -3.53 -15.15
CA VAL A 27 20.15 -4.22 -14.04
C VAL A 27 18.93 -4.94 -14.61
N GLU A 28 18.82 -6.21 -14.26
CA GLU A 28 17.83 -7.19 -14.72
C GLU A 28 16.40 -6.62 -14.79
N ASP A 29 15.73 -6.82 -15.94
CA ASP A 29 14.28 -6.88 -16.21
C ASP A 29 13.31 -6.02 -15.37
N LYS A 30 13.74 -4.88 -14.84
CA LYS A 30 12.86 -3.83 -14.34
C LYS A 30 13.02 -2.64 -15.27
N ILE A 31 11.94 -2.38 -16.03
CA ILE A 31 11.80 -1.12 -16.75
C ILE A 31 11.70 -0.06 -15.67
N ASP A 32 12.76 0.73 -15.49
CA ASP A 32 12.76 1.93 -14.67
C ASP A 32 11.93 2.98 -15.42
N VAL A 33 10.62 2.87 -15.28
CA VAL A 33 9.72 3.91 -15.74
C VAL A 33 9.69 4.91 -14.60
N GLY A 34 10.36 6.06 -14.79
CA GLY A 34 10.26 7.19 -13.86
C GLY A 34 8.80 7.56 -13.55
N ASP A 35 8.59 8.49 -12.62
CA ASP A 35 7.25 8.79 -12.09
C ASP A 35 6.23 9.22 -13.18
N ILE A 36 5.41 8.26 -13.62
CA ILE A 36 4.37 8.44 -14.65
C ILE A 36 3.24 9.34 -14.13
N THR A 37 3.18 9.66 -12.84
CA THR A 37 2.16 10.58 -12.29
C THR A 37 2.56 12.05 -12.40
N ASN A 38 3.83 12.34 -12.72
CA ASN A 38 4.31 13.69 -12.91
C ASN A 38 3.98 14.20 -14.33
N SER A 39 3.24 15.32 -14.43
CA SER A 39 2.83 15.88 -15.72
C SER A 39 4.01 16.22 -16.65
N ASP A 40 5.11 16.75 -16.11
CA ASP A 40 6.29 17.08 -16.92
C ASP A 40 6.99 15.81 -17.42
N TYR A 41 7.05 14.75 -16.62
CA TYR A 41 7.62 13.47 -17.05
C TYR A 41 6.75 12.79 -18.12
N GLN A 42 5.42 12.81 -17.96
CA GLN A 42 4.48 12.35 -18.97
C GLN A 42 4.63 13.14 -20.29
N PHE A 43 4.72 14.47 -20.20
CA PHE A 43 4.88 15.33 -21.37
C PHE A 43 6.18 15.01 -22.11
N ASN A 44 7.30 14.83 -21.41
CA ASN A 44 8.58 14.47 -22.02
C ASN A 44 8.50 13.11 -22.76
N LEU A 45 7.79 12.12 -22.21
CA LEU A 45 7.57 10.83 -22.87
C LEU A 45 6.71 10.98 -24.14
N ILE A 46 5.67 11.81 -24.08
CA ILE A 46 4.79 12.10 -25.22
C ILE A 46 5.56 12.85 -26.30
N GLU A 47 6.33 13.87 -25.93
CA GLU A 47 7.19 14.65 -26.82
C GLU A 47 8.22 13.77 -27.53
N ASP A 48 8.93 12.92 -26.79
CA ASP A 48 9.91 12.00 -27.36
C ASP A 48 9.28 11.02 -28.35
N TYR A 49 8.12 10.44 -28.02
CA TYR A 49 7.39 9.58 -28.94
C TYR A 49 6.97 10.32 -30.21
N LEU A 50 6.45 11.53 -30.09
CA LEU A 50 5.96 12.31 -31.21
C LEU A 50 7.10 12.75 -32.13
N ASN A 51 8.21 13.24 -31.56
CA ASN A 51 9.40 13.64 -32.32
C ASN A 51 10.08 12.47 -33.04
N ARG A 52 9.97 11.25 -32.52
CA ARG A 52 10.53 10.04 -33.15
C ARG A 52 9.70 9.54 -34.34
N ASN A 53 8.39 9.75 -34.32
CA ASN A 53 7.46 9.13 -35.27
C ASN A 53 6.82 10.12 -36.24
N TYR A 54 6.80 11.41 -35.92
CA TYR A 54 6.12 12.46 -36.66
C TYR A 54 6.95 13.74 -36.72
N ILE A 55 6.65 14.60 -37.70
CA ILE A 55 7.14 15.98 -37.75
C ILE A 55 6.10 16.81 -37.03
N VAL A 56 6.49 17.42 -35.92
CA VAL A 56 5.59 18.13 -35.00
C VAL A 56 6.04 19.57 -34.90
N ASP A 57 5.11 20.50 -35.01
CA ASP A 57 5.37 21.92 -34.82
C ASP A 57 5.32 22.29 -33.33
N ASP A 58 6.13 23.26 -32.90
CA ASP A 58 6.21 23.71 -31.50
C ASP A 58 4.84 24.13 -30.94
N GLU A 59 3.97 24.71 -31.79
CA GLU A 59 2.61 25.11 -31.41
C GLU A 59 1.72 23.90 -31.05
N LEU A 60 1.90 22.77 -31.74
CA LEU A 60 1.19 21.53 -31.43
C LEU A 60 1.71 20.90 -30.13
N LEU A 61 3.02 20.95 -29.88
CA LEU A 61 3.60 20.47 -28.62
C LEU A 61 3.09 21.25 -27.42
N VAL A 62 3.00 22.58 -27.51
CA VAL A 62 2.43 23.44 -26.46
C VAL A 62 0.98 23.03 -26.16
N ARG A 63 0.17 22.82 -27.20
CA ARG A 63 -1.23 22.40 -27.03
C ARG A 63 -1.35 21.00 -26.40
N ILE A 64 -0.43 20.10 -26.72
CA ILE A 64 -0.38 18.75 -26.11
C ILE A 64 0.01 18.84 -24.64
N LYS A 65 0.91 19.75 -24.28
CA LYS A 65 1.25 20.03 -22.87
C LYS A 65 0.03 20.52 -22.09
N GLU A 66 -0.69 21.51 -22.64
CA GLU A 66 -1.91 22.04 -22.01
C GLU A 66 -2.96 20.95 -21.79
N ILE A 67 -3.20 20.08 -22.78
CA ILE A 67 -4.12 18.95 -22.63
C ILE A 67 -3.64 17.98 -21.56
N ASN A 68 -2.34 17.70 -21.47
CA ASN A 68 -1.78 16.82 -20.45
C ASN A 68 -1.97 17.40 -19.04
N ASP A 69 -1.69 18.69 -18.87
CA ASP A 69 -1.90 19.39 -17.60
C ASP A 69 -3.39 19.42 -17.21
N ASP A 70 -4.27 19.75 -18.14
CA ASP A 70 -5.71 19.77 -17.91
C ASP A 70 -6.25 18.39 -17.52
N LEU A 71 -5.78 17.32 -18.18
CA LEU A 71 -6.16 15.96 -17.83
C LEU A 71 -5.65 15.56 -16.45
N ASN A 72 -4.41 15.89 -16.08
CA ASN A 72 -3.92 15.61 -14.73
C ASN A 72 -4.68 16.39 -13.64
N VAL A 73 -5.23 17.56 -13.96
CA VAL A 73 -6.10 18.32 -13.04
C VAL A 73 -7.49 17.68 -12.91
N ILE A 74 -8.02 17.12 -14.00
CA ILE A 74 -9.36 16.49 -14.05
C ILE A 74 -9.34 15.07 -13.48
N LEU A 75 -8.24 14.34 -13.68
CA LEU A 75 -8.08 12.99 -13.17
C LEU A 75 -8.00 13.06 -11.63
N PRO A 76 -8.90 12.39 -10.90
CA PRO A 76 -8.78 12.31 -9.46
C PRO A 76 -7.45 11.62 -9.12
N ASP A 77 -6.74 12.11 -8.08
CA ASP A 77 -5.65 11.36 -7.46
C ASP A 77 -6.10 9.91 -7.31
N GLU A 78 -5.41 8.94 -7.92
CA GLU A 78 -5.82 7.54 -7.84
C GLU A 78 -6.05 7.19 -6.36
N GLU A 79 -7.31 6.87 -6.00
CA GLU A 79 -7.69 6.65 -4.60
C GLU A 79 -6.91 5.48 -3.97
N ILE A 80 -6.29 4.62 -4.79
CA ILE A 80 -5.52 3.45 -4.42
C ILE A 80 -4.35 3.33 -5.40
N GLN A 81 -3.10 3.35 -4.91
CA GLN A 81 -1.94 3.06 -5.75
C GLN A 81 -2.03 1.61 -6.24
N ARG A 82 -2.17 1.43 -7.55
CA ARG A 82 -2.28 0.09 -8.15
C ARG A 82 -0.91 -0.58 -8.18
N ASN A 83 -0.91 -1.90 -8.02
CA ASN A 83 0.29 -2.75 -8.10
C ASN A 83 1.33 -2.55 -6.97
N VAL A 84 0.94 -1.96 -5.83
CA VAL A 84 1.81 -1.90 -4.64
C VAL A 84 1.85 -3.26 -3.96
N SER A 85 3.01 -3.92 -4.03
CA SER A 85 3.27 -5.14 -3.27
C SER A 85 3.94 -4.80 -1.95
N TRP A 86 3.24 -5.07 -0.84
CA TRP A 86 3.77 -4.84 0.51
C TRP A 86 3.98 -6.17 1.25
N LYS A 87 5.01 -6.22 2.11
CA LYS A 87 5.38 -7.40 2.90
C LYS A 87 5.33 -7.09 4.39
N LEU A 88 4.55 -7.86 5.16
CA LEU A 88 4.57 -7.77 6.63
C LEU A 88 5.93 -8.18 7.19
N LYS A 89 6.51 -7.34 8.06
CA LYS A 89 7.76 -7.63 8.79
C LYS A 89 7.50 -7.97 10.24
N LYS A 90 6.84 -7.07 10.97
CA LYS A 90 6.66 -7.19 12.41
C LYS A 90 5.33 -6.61 12.85
N PHE A 91 4.67 -7.29 13.78
CA PHE A 91 3.46 -6.80 14.43
C PHE A 91 3.63 -6.86 15.95
N GLU A 92 3.39 -5.74 16.62
CA GLU A 92 3.53 -5.56 18.07
C GLU A 92 2.23 -5.02 18.62
N PHE A 93 1.71 -5.59 19.70
CA PHE A 93 0.43 -5.16 20.25
C PHE A 93 0.26 -5.47 21.72
N ASP A 94 -0.51 -4.62 22.40
CA ASP A 94 -0.74 -4.63 23.83
C ASP A 94 -2.22 -4.48 24.13
N ASN A 95 -2.72 -5.29 25.07
CA ASN A 95 -4.04 -5.15 25.69
C ASN A 95 -5.21 -5.14 24.69
N MET A 96 -5.09 -5.87 23.57
CA MET A 96 -6.15 -6.07 22.60
C MET A 96 -6.86 -7.41 22.84
N PHE A 97 -8.18 -7.43 22.81
CA PHE A 97 -9.02 -8.60 23.07
C PHE A 97 -8.64 -9.29 24.40
N SER A 98 -8.25 -10.56 24.35
CA SER A 98 -7.78 -11.34 25.49
C SER A 98 -6.28 -11.18 25.79
N TYR A 99 -5.53 -10.51 24.91
CA TYR A 99 -4.07 -10.41 25.04
C TYR A 99 -3.63 -9.43 26.13
N GLY A 100 -2.47 -9.73 26.73
CA GLY A 100 -1.78 -8.90 27.71
C GLY A 100 -0.84 -7.90 27.04
N LYS A 101 0.27 -7.56 27.69
CA LYS A 101 1.31 -6.69 27.14
C LYS A 101 2.41 -7.51 26.44
N ASP A 102 3.23 -6.83 25.65
CA ASP A 102 4.47 -7.29 25.06
C ASP A 102 4.29 -8.43 24.05
N ASN A 103 3.16 -8.45 23.32
CA ASN A 103 2.93 -9.42 22.26
C ASN A 103 3.64 -8.97 20.98
N VAL A 104 4.43 -9.88 20.40
CA VAL A 104 5.19 -9.62 19.17
C VAL A 104 5.09 -10.81 18.23
N VAL A 105 4.75 -10.53 16.97
CA VAL A 105 4.83 -11.48 15.86
C VAL A 105 5.87 -10.96 14.88
N ASN A 106 6.89 -11.78 14.62
CA ASN A 106 7.91 -11.48 13.63
C ASN A 106 7.68 -12.35 12.40
N PHE A 107 7.23 -11.73 11.31
CA PHE A 107 6.93 -12.40 10.05
C PHE A 107 8.18 -12.66 9.21
N THR A 108 9.31 -11.97 9.44
CA THR A 108 10.55 -12.22 8.68
C THR A 108 11.21 -13.57 9.01
N LYS A 109 10.83 -14.16 10.14
CA LYS A 109 11.27 -15.51 10.55
C LYS A 109 10.37 -16.62 10.01
N LEU A 110 9.26 -16.26 9.36
CA LEU A 110 8.22 -17.18 8.91
C LEU A 110 8.38 -17.37 7.41
N ASN A 111 8.82 -18.57 7.00
CA ASN A 111 8.98 -18.92 5.59
C ASN A 111 7.99 -20.02 5.20
N GLY A 112 7.30 -19.84 4.07
CA GLY A 112 6.34 -20.82 3.54
C GLY A 112 5.04 -20.89 4.36
N ILE A 113 4.52 -22.11 4.53
CA ILE A 113 3.25 -22.35 5.22
C ILE A 113 3.48 -22.41 6.72
N VAL A 114 2.82 -21.52 7.47
CA VAL A 114 2.91 -21.46 8.94
C VAL A 114 1.59 -21.85 9.58
N GLY A 115 1.64 -22.84 10.47
CA GLY A 115 0.52 -23.22 11.30
C GLY A 115 0.58 -22.55 12.67
N LEU A 116 -0.43 -21.74 13.00
CA LEU A 116 -0.65 -21.30 14.38
C LEU A 116 -1.42 -22.40 15.10
N PHE A 117 -0.96 -22.88 16.27
CA PHE A 117 -1.63 -23.92 17.08
C PHE A 117 -1.82 -23.45 18.52
N ALA A 118 -3.05 -23.49 19.01
CA ALA A 118 -3.43 -23.04 20.34
C ALA A 118 -4.86 -23.53 20.62
N PRO A 119 -5.24 -23.73 21.91
CA PRO A 119 -6.59 -24.15 22.30
C PRO A 119 -7.69 -23.20 21.81
N ASN A 120 -8.94 -23.67 21.78
CA ASN A 120 -10.07 -22.81 21.48
C ASN A 120 -10.15 -21.63 22.47
N ALA A 121 -10.60 -20.47 21.99
CA ALA A 121 -10.67 -19.22 22.75
C ALA A 121 -9.32 -18.69 23.30
N SER A 122 -8.18 -19.23 22.87
CA SER A 122 -6.84 -18.70 23.20
C SER A 122 -6.49 -17.37 22.54
N GLY A 123 -7.28 -16.92 21.56
CA GLY A 123 -7.07 -15.65 20.85
C GLY A 123 -6.46 -15.79 19.46
N LYS A 124 -6.38 -16.99 18.86
CA LYS A 124 -5.91 -17.18 17.47
C LYS A 124 -6.56 -16.22 16.47
N SER A 125 -7.89 -16.24 16.38
CA SER A 125 -8.62 -15.34 15.47
C SER A 125 -8.43 -13.88 15.89
N SER A 126 -8.34 -13.61 17.20
CA SER A 126 -8.09 -12.28 17.75
C SER A 126 -6.73 -11.70 17.34
N LEU A 127 -5.73 -12.54 17.03
CA LEU A 127 -4.45 -12.06 16.48
C LEU A 127 -4.64 -11.44 15.10
N LEU A 128 -5.37 -12.14 14.22
CA LEU A 128 -5.67 -11.66 12.86
C LEU A 128 -6.61 -10.45 12.89
N ASP A 129 -7.55 -10.42 13.82
CA ASP A 129 -8.41 -9.24 14.04
C ASP A 129 -7.61 -8.05 14.59
N ALA A 130 -6.61 -8.27 15.46
CA ALA A 130 -5.75 -7.21 15.97
C ALA A 130 -4.87 -6.61 14.87
N LEU A 131 -4.33 -7.46 13.99
CA LEU A 131 -3.57 -7.03 12.81
C LEU A 131 -4.47 -6.24 11.85
N SER A 132 -5.65 -6.76 11.53
CA SER A 132 -6.63 -6.08 10.68
C SER A 132 -6.99 -4.70 11.23
N PHE A 133 -7.21 -4.60 12.54
CA PHE A 133 -7.51 -3.31 13.18
C PHE A 133 -6.33 -2.35 13.12
N CYS A 134 -5.10 -2.84 13.28
CA CYS A 134 -3.91 -2.02 13.18
C CYS A 134 -3.77 -1.40 11.78
N LEU A 135 -4.01 -2.18 10.73
CA LEU A 135 -3.97 -1.71 9.35
C LEU A 135 -5.15 -0.78 9.04
N TYR A 136 -6.38 -1.27 9.21
CA TYR A 136 -7.57 -0.66 8.58
C TYR A 136 -8.51 0.08 9.54
N ASP A 137 -8.19 0.14 10.83
CA ASP A 137 -9.07 0.71 11.88
C ASP A 137 -10.40 -0.05 12.03
N THR A 138 -10.46 -1.27 11.51
CA THR A 138 -11.63 -2.16 11.52
C THR A 138 -11.17 -3.61 11.60
N SER A 139 -12.05 -4.51 12.05
CA SER A 139 -11.79 -5.94 12.15
C SER A 139 -13.05 -6.73 11.85
N SER A 140 -12.93 -8.04 11.62
CA SER A 140 -14.08 -8.89 11.30
C SER A 140 -15.15 -8.93 12.41
N ARG A 141 -14.73 -8.73 13.66
CA ARG A 141 -15.60 -8.86 14.85
C ARG A 141 -16.01 -7.52 15.47
N ALA A 142 -15.27 -6.45 15.19
CA ALA A 142 -15.44 -5.19 15.90
C ALA A 142 -15.09 -3.97 15.04
N PHE A 143 -16.10 -3.11 14.86
CA PHE A 143 -15.95 -1.75 14.32
C PHE A 143 -15.67 -0.71 15.42
N LYS A 144 -15.97 -1.04 16.69
CA LYS A 144 -15.78 -0.13 17.83
C LYS A 144 -14.52 -0.49 18.59
N ALA A 145 -13.64 0.48 18.78
CA ALA A 145 -12.42 0.34 19.59
C ALA A 145 -12.68 -0.17 21.03
N ALA A 146 -13.88 0.10 21.58
CA ALA A 146 -14.29 -0.41 22.88
C ALA A 146 -14.36 -1.94 22.96
N ASN A 147 -14.68 -2.62 21.85
CA ASN A 147 -14.75 -4.07 21.77
C ASN A 147 -13.38 -4.71 21.55
N ILE A 148 -12.39 -3.91 21.15
CA ILE A 148 -11.01 -4.33 20.91
C ILE A 148 -10.18 -4.14 22.17
N LEU A 149 -10.49 -3.14 22.98
CA LEU A 149 -9.84 -2.94 24.28
C LEU A 149 -10.12 -4.13 25.21
N ASN A 150 -9.05 -4.71 25.75
CA ASN A 150 -9.16 -5.71 26.81
C ASN A 150 -9.95 -5.12 28.00
N ASN A 151 -11.01 -5.80 28.41
CA ASN A 151 -11.95 -5.32 29.43
C ASN A 151 -11.29 -5.06 30.81
N LYS A 152 -10.11 -5.62 31.08
CA LYS A 152 -9.33 -5.40 32.30
C LYS A 152 -8.31 -4.25 32.18
N LYS A 153 -8.28 -3.52 31.07
CA LYS A 153 -7.27 -2.50 30.76
C LYS A 153 -7.91 -1.17 30.36
N GLY A 154 -7.18 -0.08 30.56
CA GLY A 154 -7.60 1.28 30.23
C GLY A 154 -7.10 1.79 28.87
N SER A 155 -6.15 1.09 28.25
CA SER A 155 -5.55 1.46 26.97
C SER A 155 -5.02 0.25 26.23
N PHE A 156 -4.95 0.35 24.92
CA PHE A 156 -4.29 -0.62 24.05
C PHE A 156 -3.38 0.11 23.06
N LYS A 157 -2.40 -0.61 22.52
CA LYS A 157 -1.50 -0.12 21.47
C LYS A 157 -1.28 -1.23 20.47
N CYS A 158 -1.19 -0.90 19.19
CA CYS A 158 -0.71 -1.81 18.16
C CYS A 158 0.16 -1.06 17.16
N LYS A 159 1.21 -1.74 16.69
CA LYS A 159 2.16 -1.23 15.72
C LYS A 159 2.48 -2.32 14.71
N VAL A 160 2.36 -2.01 13.44
CA VAL A 160 2.75 -2.89 12.34
C VAL A 160 3.86 -2.24 11.54
N ASN A 161 4.86 -3.04 11.18
CA ASN A 161 5.90 -2.72 10.20
C ASN A 161 5.65 -3.57 8.96
N PHE A 162 5.60 -2.91 7.80
CA PHE A 162 5.60 -3.54 6.49
C PHE A 162 6.59 -2.84 5.55
N GLU A 163 7.09 -3.60 4.58
CA GLU A 163 8.03 -3.12 3.57
C GLU A 163 7.33 -2.92 2.23
N ILE A 164 7.63 -1.82 1.55
CA ILE A 164 7.27 -1.55 0.16
C ILE A 164 8.54 -1.16 -0.57
N ASP A 165 8.88 -1.90 -1.63
CA ASP A 165 10.07 -1.65 -2.47
C ASP A 165 11.38 -1.41 -1.67
N GLY A 166 11.54 -2.11 -0.56
CA GLY A 166 12.72 -2.02 0.32
C GLY A 166 12.65 -0.95 1.41
N LEU A 167 11.67 -0.05 1.37
CA LEU A 167 11.44 0.99 2.38
C LEU A 167 10.51 0.48 3.48
N ASP A 168 10.82 0.84 4.73
CA ASP A 168 10.04 0.41 5.89
C ASP A 168 8.95 1.44 6.23
N TYR A 169 7.71 0.96 6.25
CA TYR A 169 6.53 1.70 6.65
C TYR A 169 6.00 1.19 7.98
N TYR A 170 5.41 2.11 8.74
CA TYR A 170 4.92 1.84 10.08
C TYR A 170 3.56 2.48 10.29
N ILE A 171 2.62 1.70 10.79
CA ILE A 171 1.33 2.19 11.32
C ILE A 171 1.29 1.88 12.80
N GLU A 172 1.02 2.89 13.62
CA GLU A 172 0.79 2.74 15.04
C GLU A 172 -0.57 3.30 15.42
N ARG A 173 -1.35 2.55 16.20
CA ARG A 173 -2.60 3.01 16.80
C ARG A 173 -2.53 2.87 18.30
N THR A 174 -2.86 3.96 19.00
CA THR A 174 -2.94 3.98 20.46
C THR A 174 -4.34 4.39 20.88
N ALA A 175 -4.92 3.65 21.81
CA ALA A 175 -6.26 3.92 22.30
C ALA A 175 -6.31 4.07 23.82
N LYS A 176 -7.12 5.01 24.30
CA LYS A 176 -7.33 5.26 25.73
C LYS A 176 -8.82 5.36 26.03
N LYS A 177 -9.28 4.61 27.03
CA LYS A 177 -10.64 4.66 27.55
C LYS A 177 -10.79 5.86 28.49
N ASN A 178 -11.80 6.67 28.25
CA ASN A 178 -12.24 7.66 29.22
C ASN A 178 -13.08 6.95 30.28
N PHE A 179 -12.60 6.96 31.53
CA PHE A 179 -13.28 6.28 32.65
C PHE A 179 -14.64 6.88 33.02
N ARG A 180 -14.89 8.15 32.65
CA ARG A 180 -16.18 8.82 32.95
C ARG A 180 -17.23 8.52 31.89
N SER A 181 -16.89 8.59 30.60
CA SER A 181 -17.84 8.40 29.50
C SER A 181 -17.86 6.98 28.93
N GLY A 182 -16.89 6.14 29.26
CA GLY A 182 -16.70 4.82 28.66
C GLY A 182 -16.19 4.86 27.21
N HIS A 183 -16.09 6.04 26.59
CA HIS A 183 -15.64 6.21 25.21
C HIS A 183 -14.14 5.91 25.09
N VAL A 184 -13.76 5.18 24.04
CA VAL A 184 -12.36 4.87 23.72
C VAL A 184 -11.90 5.76 22.58
N LYS A 185 -11.02 6.72 22.88
CA LYS A 185 -10.36 7.54 21.84
C LYS A 185 -9.22 6.73 21.24
N VAL A 186 -9.10 6.75 19.92
CA VAL A 186 -7.97 6.13 19.19
C VAL A 186 -7.26 7.23 18.41
N ASP A 187 -5.95 7.27 18.56
CA ASP A 187 -5.02 8.10 17.80
C ASP A 187 -4.21 7.18 16.87
N VAL A 188 -3.84 7.68 15.70
CA VAL A 188 -3.11 6.94 14.65
C VAL A 188 -1.89 7.74 14.22
N GLU A 189 -0.79 7.04 14.00
CA GLU A 189 0.41 7.55 13.36
C GLU A 189 0.79 6.63 12.20
N PHE A 190 1.13 7.22 11.06
CA PHE A 190 1.60 6.57 9.86
C PHE A 190 2.87 7.28 9.37
N TRP A 191 3.93 6.53 9.15
CA TRP A 191 5.23 7.07 8.72
C TRP A 191 6.05 6.01 7.97
N MET A 192 7.09 6.48 7.29
CA MET A 192 8.10 5.63 6.67
C MET A 192 9.50 6.02 7.16
N ILE A 193 10.46 5.14 6.93
CA ILE A 193 11.89 5.42 7.05
C ILE A 193 12.44 5.52 5.63
N ASP A 194 13.05 6.66 5.30
CA ASP A 194 13.69 6.86 4.00
C ASP A 194 15.05 6.14 3.90
N GLU A 195 15.70 6.26 2.74
CA GLU A 195 17.02 5.67 2.51
C GLU A 195 18.12 6.27 3.42
N GLY A 196 17.91 7.49 3.91
CA GLY A 196 18.79 8.19 4.85
C GLY A 196 18.60 7.75 6.31
N GLY A 197 17.55 7.00 6.61
CA GLY A 197 17.19 6.58 7.96
C GLY A 197 16.30 7.58 8.71
N ASP A 198 15.82 8.63 8.04
CA ASP A 198 14.97 9.66 8.63
C ASP A 198 13.49 9.25 8.64
N LYS A 199 12.78 9.63 9.71
CA LYS A 199 11.35 9.36 9.87
C LYS A 199 10.53 10.41 9.09
N ILE A 200 9.87 9.98 8.03
CA ILE A 200 8.95 10.83 7.25
C ILE A 200 7.50 10.53 7.64
N SER A 201 6.81 11.53 8.18
CA SER A 201 5.38 11.42 8.55
C SER A 201 4.49 11.40 7.30
N LEU A 202 3.59 10.43 7.25
CA LEU A 202 2.56 10.26 6.20
C LEU A 202 1.15 10.52 6.76
N ASN A 203 1.07 11.13 7.94
CA ASN A 203 -0.18 11.51 8.58
C ASN A 203 -0.94 12.57 7.79
N GLY A 204 -2.27 12.51 7.88
CA GLY A 204 -3.14 13.64 7.56
C GLY A 204 -3.33 14.55 8.77
N ASP A 205 -4.10 15.62 8.58
CA ASP A 205 -4.54 16.55 9.63
C ASP A 205 -5.41 15.89 10.71
N GLN A 206 -6.09 14.79 10.36
CA GLN A 206 -7.02 14.07 11.22
C GLN A 206 -6.84 12.56 11.09
N ARG A 207 -7.43 11.80 12.02
CA ARG A 207 -7.46 10.33 11.95
C ARG A 207 -8.11 9.83 10.66
N ARG A 208 -9.16 10.50 10.17
CA ARG A 208 -9.85 10.12 8.94
C ARG A 208 -8.94 10.23 7.71
N THR A 209 -8.22 11.34 7.59
CA THR A 209 -7.30 11.58 6.47
C THR A 209 -6.05 10.71 6.57
N THR A 210 -5.53 10.48 7.77
CA THR A 210 -4.46 9.49 8.00
C THR A 210 -4.89 8.07 7.61
N ASN A 211 -6.11 7.66 7.97
CA ASN A 211 -6.67 6.38 7.53
C ASN A 211 -6.85 6.31 6.00
N ALA A 212 -7.13 7.43 5.32
CA ALA A 212 -7.19 7.47 3.87
C ALA A 212 -5.80 7.29 3.24
N ASN A 213 -4.77 7.94 3.79
CA ASN A 213 -3.38 7.76 3.36
C ASN A 213 -2.91 6.31 3.54
N ILE A 214 -3.27 5.68 4.66
CA ILE A 214 -2.99 4.25 4.86
C ILE A 214 -3.66 3.40 3.77
N ARG A 215 -4.95 3.62 3.49
CA ARG A 215 -5.68 2.84 2.47
C ARG A 215 -5.12 3.00 1.06
N ARG A 216 -4.59 4.18 0.73
CA ARG A 216 -3.90 4.41 -0.55
C ARG A 216 -2.70 3.50 -0.75
N VAL A 217 -2.06 3.09 0.36
CA VAL A 217 -0.81 2.31 0.37
C VAL A 217 -1.09 0.80 0.53
N VAL A 218 -1.92 0.41 1.49
CA VAL A 218 -2.17 -1.01 1.82
C VAL A 218 -3.53 -1.55 1.34
N GLY A 219 -4.30 -0.75 0.61
CA GLY A 219 -5.64 -1.09 0.12
C GLY A 219 -6.74 -0.92 1.18
N THR A 220 -7.93 -1.45 0.88
CA THR A 220 -9.07 -1.43 1.80
C THR A 220 -9.14 -2.70 2.65
N PHE A 221 -9.98 -2.68 3.69
CA PHE A 221 -10.22 -3.88 4.49
C PHE A 221 -10.92 -4.97 3.67
N GLU A 222 -11.84 -4.56 2.79
CA GLU A 222 -12.56 -5.44 1.88
C GLU A 222 -11.60 -6.14 0.91
N ASP A 223 -10.64 -5.41 0.35
CA ASP A 223 -9.60 -5.98 -0.51
C ASP A 223 -8.73 -6.99 0.26
N PHE A 224 -8.37 -6.66 1.49
CA PHE A 224 -7.55 -7.52 2.34
C PHE A 224 -8.28 -8.83 2.69
N VAL A 225 -9.55 -8.77 3.07
CA VAL A 225 -10.36 -9.97 3.34
C VAL A 225 -10.58 -10.80 2.08
N LEU A 226 -10.78 -10.16 0.92
CA LEU A 226 -11.02 -10.87 -0.33
C LEU A 226 -9.77 -11.57 -0.87
N THR A 227 -8.58 -10.96 -0.73
CA THR A 227 -7.34 -11.42 -1.38
C THR A 227 -6.39 -12.15 -0.44
N SER A 228 -6.35 -11.76 0.84
CA SER A 228 -5.25 -12.10 1.75
C SER A 228 -5.71 -12.80 3.03
N LEU A 229 -6.93 -12.51 3.52
CA LEU A 229 -7.44 -13.05 4.78
C LEU A 229 -8.76 -13.82 4.58
N SER A 230 -8.67 -15.15 4.57
CA SER A 230 -9.87 -16.00 4.69
C SER A 230 -10.35 -16.02 6.15
N LEU A 231 -11.46 -15.32 6.41
CA LEU A 231 -12.09 -15.31 7.72
C LEU A 231 -12.84 -16.62 7.97
N GLN A 232 -12.87 -17.05 9.23
CA GLN A 232 -13.70 -18.17 9.65
C GLN A 232 -15.18 -17.76 9.59
N THR A 233 -15.85 -18.04 8.48
CA THR A 233 -17.31 -17.97 8.36
C THR A 233 -17.92 -19.18 9.06
N ASN A 234 -18.79 -18.93 10.04
CA ASN A 234 -19.71 -19.96 10.52
C ASN A 234 -20.83 -20.07 9.47
N ASN A 235 -20.78 -21.09 8.62
CA ASN A 235 -21.96 -21.55 7.88
C ASN A 235 -22.92 -22.28 8.81
#